data_AF-A0A358SUT5-F1
#
_entry.id   AF-A0A358SUT5-F1
#
_cell.length_a   1.000
_cell.length_b   1.000
_cell.length_c   1.000
_cell.angle_alpha   90.00
_cell.angle_beta   90.00
_cell.angle_gamma   90.00
#
_symmetry.space_group_name_H-M   'P 1'
#
loop_
_entity.id
_entity.type
_entity.pdbx_description
1 polymer ?
#
loop_
_entity_poly.entity_id
_entity_poly.type
_entity_poly.pdbx_seq_one_letter_code
_entity_poly.pdbx_strand_id
1 'polypeptide(L)' 'MHGTASAYNNYGCRCEACRAAATAARRAWVESLRDRKFAEVPHGTASGYRNWGCRCGQCSRVRASEARTQQDRKRASGE' A
#
# COMPACT_ATOMS: atom_id res chain seq x y z
N MET A 1 10.07 24.64 17.79
CA MET A 1 8.89 24.58 16.89
C MET A 1 8.29 23.20 16.98
N HIS A 2 7.03 23.07 17.43
CA HIS A 2 6.32 21.80 17.56
C HIS A 2 5.25 21.66 16.47
N GLY A 3 4.76 20.45 16.22
CA GLY A 3 3.73 20.21 15.19
C GLY A 3 4.28 20.01 13.77
N THR A 4 5.57 19.70 13.62
CA THR A 4 6.18 19.38 12.32
C THR A 4 6.83 18.00 12.34
N ALA A 5 6.91 17.35 11.18
CA ALA A 5 7.60 16.07 11.06
C ALA A 5 9.10 16.18 11.38
N SER A 6 9.73 17.34 11.09
CA SER A 6 11.13 17.59 11.44
C SER A 6 11.35 17.68 12.96
N ALA A 7 10.41 18.28 13.70
CA ALA A 7 10.46 18.31 15.17
C ALA A 7 10.40 16.91 15.78
N TYR A 8 9.62 16.01 15.18
CA TYR A 8 9.54 14.61 15.58
C TYR A 8 10.81 13.82 15.25
N ASN A 9 11.29 13.90 14.00
CA ASN A 9 12.40 13.06 13.52
C ASN A 9 13.79 13.58 13.93
N ASN A 10 14.04 14.89 13.85
CA ASN A 10 15.37 15.45 14.06
C ASN A 10 15.63 15.83 15.53
N TYR A 11 14.58 16.28 16.22
CA TYR A 11 14.68 16.76 17.61
C TYR A 11 14.04 15.80 18.62
N GLY A 12 13.53 14.65 18.16
CA GLY A 12 12.98 13.60 19.02
C GLY A 12 11.70 13.98 19.77
N CYS A 13 11.01 15.06 19.40
CA CYS A 13 9.85 15.52 20.13
C CYS A 13 8.64 14.58 19.96
N ARG A 14 8.07 14.12 21.08
CA ARG A 14 6.97 13.13 21.11
C ARG A 14 5.60 13.70 21.51
N CYS A 15 5.42 15.02 21.51
CA CYS A 15 4.12 15.61 21.80
C CYS A 15 3.07 15.22 20.74
N GLU A 16 1.79 15.32 21.11
CA GLU A 16 0.63 14.99 20.26
C GLU A 16 0.72 15.63 18.86
N ALA A 17 1.01 16.93 18.82
CA ALA A 17 1.12 17.67 17.56
C ALA A 17 2.24 17.16 16.66
N CYS A 18 3.41 16.83 17.22
CA CYS A 18 4.53 16.27 16.47
C CYS A 18 4.23 14.84 15.98
N ARG A 19 3.56 14.02 16.79
CA ARG A 19 3.10 12.68 16.39
C ARG A 19 2.10 12.76 15.24
N ALA A 20 1.10 13.63 15.35
CA ALA A 20 0.11 13.85 14.31
C ALA A 20 0.74 14.32 12.99
N ALA A 21 1.66 15.28 13.06
CA ALA A 21 2.38 15.79 11.90
C ALA A 21 3.26 14.71 11.23
N ALA A 22 3.96 13.90 12.03
CA ALA A 22 4.75 12.78 11.51
C ALA A 22 3.87 11.71 10.85
N THR A 23 2.72 11.37 11.46
CA THR A 23 1.75 10.44 10.86
C THR A 23 1.16 10.98 9.55
N ALA A 24 0.81 12.27 9.49
CA ALA A 24 0.30 12.91 8.28
C ALA A 24 1.35 12.91 7.16
N ALA A 25 2.59 13.32 7.45
CA ALA A 25 3.69 13.31 6.49
C ALA A 25 4.00 11.90 5.98
N ARG A 26 3.98 10.90 6.88
CA ARG A 26 4.15 9.48 6.53
C ARG A 26 3.04 9.01 5.59
N ARG A 27 1.78 9.37 5.86
CA ARG A 27 0.63 9.03 5.00
C ARG A 27 0.78 9.64 3.61
N ALA A 28 1.07 10.93 3.54
CA ALA A 28 1.29 11.63 2.26
C ALA A 28 2.46 11.03 1.46
N TRP A 29 3.57 10.68 2.12
CA TRP A 29 4.68 9.99 1.46
C TRP A 29 4.30 8.61 0.93
N VAL A 30 3.59 7.80 1.72
CA VAL A 30 3.10 6.48 1.29
C VAL A 30 2.12 6.62 0.13
N GLU A 31 1.24 7.61 0.16
CA GLU A 31 0.31 7.91 -0.93
C GLU A 31 1.05 8.31 -2.19
N SER A 32 2.04 9.21 -2.10
CA SER A 32 2.87 9.59 -3.23
C SER A 32 3.59 8.36 -3.82
N LEU A 33 4.07 7.44 -2.97
CA LEU A 33 4.71 6.19 -3.39
C LEU A 33 3.80 5.19 -4.08
N ARG A 34 2.47 5.28 -3.90
CA ARG A 34 1.56 4.43 -4.68
C ARG A 34 1.68 4.68 -6.17
N ASP A 35 2.04 5.91 -6.54
CA ASP A 35 2.24 6.32 -7.93
C ASP A 35 3.68 6.07 -8.39
N ARG A 36 4.68 6.56 -7.63
CA ARG A 36 6.11 6.54 -8.04
C ARG A 36 6.83 5.19 -7.88
N LYS A 37 6.42 4.32 -6.95
CA LYS A 37 7.15 3.05 -6.72
C LYS A 37 6.79 1.96 -7.75
N PHE A 38 5.88 2.24 -8.68
CA PHE A 38 5.28 1.24 -9.56
C PHE A 38 5.04 1.72 -11.00
N ALA A 39 5.58 2.86 -11.44
CA ALA A 39 5.45 3.31 -12.83
C ALA A 39 5.92 2.26 -13.86
N GLU A 40 6.88 1.41 -13.48
CA GLU A 40 7.40 0.30 -14.30
C GLU A 40 6.71 -1.05 -14.02
N VAL A 41 5.86 -1.14 -13.01
CA VAL A 41 5.21 -2.41 -12.66
C VAL A 41 3.96 -2.57 -13.51
N PRO A 42 3.76 -3.75 -14.14
CA PRO A 42 2.56 -4.03 -14.93
C PRO A 42 1.32 -4.09 -14.01
N HIS A 43 0.71 -2.93 -13.79
CA HIS A 43 -0.52 -2.77 -13.02
C HIS A 43 -1.70 -3.49 -13.68
N GLY A 44 -2.68 -3.89 -12.86
CA GLY A 44 -3.85 -4.60 -13.39
C GLY A 44 -3.54 -6.03 -13.86
N THR A 45 -2.38 -6.59 -13.50
CA THR A 45 -2.04 -7.99 -13.76
C THR A 45 -1.77 -8.72 -12.44
N ALA A 46 -1.97 -10.05 -12.44
CA ALA A 46 -1.60 -10.89 -11.29
C ALA A 46 -0.08 -10.86 -11.02
N SER A 47 0.73 -10.65 -12.07
CA SER A 47 2.19 -10.52 -11.97
C SER A 47 2.61 -9.28 -11.20
N GLY A 48 1.97 -8.12 -11.47
CA GLY A 48 2.21 -6.90 -10.71
C GLY A 48 1.97 -7.06 -9.21
N TYR A 49 0.99 -7.86 -8.80
CA TYR A 49 0.76 -8.16 -7.39
C TYR A 49 1.74 -9.19 -6.80
N ARG A 50 1.89 -10.37 -7.43
CA ARG A 50 2.66 -11.49 -6.89
C ARG A 50 4.17 -11.29 -7.02
N ASN A 51 4.62 -10.87 -8.20
CA ASN A 51 6.05 -10.82 -8.53
C ASN A 51 6.68 -9.49 -8.09
N TRP A 52 5.93 -8.40 -8.22
CA TRP A 52 6.43 -7.06 -7.93
C TRP A 52 5.93 -6.47 -6.60
N GLY A 53 5.04 -7.18 -5.90
CA GLY A 53 4.52 -6.75 -4.61
C GLY A 53 3.60 -5.52 -4.66
N CYS A 54 3.07 -5.16 -5.84
CA CYS A 54 2.20 -4.00 -5.97
C CYS A 54 0.84 -4.23 -5.29
N ARG A 55 0.52 -3.37 -4.32
CA ARG A 55 -0.75 -3.41 -3.56
C ARG A 55 -1.69 -2.26 -3.95
N CYS A 56 -1.53 -1.66 -5.12
CA CYS A 56 -2.45 -0.63 -5.59
C CYS A 56 -3.86 -1.20 -5.79
N GLY A 57 -4.86 -0.32 -5.92
CA GLY A 57 -6.27 -0.72 -6.05
C GLY A 57 -6.56 -1.60 -7.28
N GLN A 58 -5.83 -1.43 -8.39
CA GLN A 58 -6.00 -2.29 -9.57
C GLN A 58 -5.43 -3.69 -9.36
N CYS A 59 -4.18 -3.80 -8.90
CA CYS A 59 -3.54 -5.10 -8.61
C CYS A 59 -4.31 -5.89 -7.54
N SER A 60 -4.84 -5.19 -6.53
CA SER A 60 -5.67 -5.81 -5.49
C SER A 60 -6.99 -6.35 -6.04
N ARG A 61 -7.65 -5.62 -6.95
CA ARG A 61 -8.89 -6.08 -7.61
C ARG A 61 -8.66 -7.32 -8.45
N VAL A 62 -7.57 -7.36 -9.22
CA VAL A 62 -7.20 -8.53 -10.04
C VAL A 62 -6.92 -9.74 -9.17
N ARG A 63 -6.23 -9.57 -8.03
CA ARG A 63 -6.06 -10.70 -7.11
C ARG A 63 -7.37 -11.17 -6.48
N ALA A 64 -8.29 -10.25 -6.20
CA ALA A 64 -9.60 -10.60 -5.66
C ALA A 64 -10.47 -11.34 -6.69
N SER A 65 -10.41 -11.00 -7.99
CA SER A 65 -11.08 -11.79 -9.03
C SER A 65 -10.46 -13.18 -9.15
N GLU A 66 -9.13 -13.28 -9.23
CA GLU A 66 -8.41 -14.56 -9.30
C GLU A 66 -8.72 -15.46 -8.10
N ALA A 67 -8.76 -14.91 -6.88
CA ALA A 67 -9.08 -15.67 -5.69
C ALA A 67 -10.50 -16.27 -5.74
N ARG A 68 -11.48 -15.53 -6.27
CA ARG A 68 -12.85 -16.02 -6.46
C ARG A 68 -12.90 -17.15 -7.48
N THR A 69 -12.25 -17.00 -8.64
CA THR A 69 -12.17 -18.05 -9.65
C THR A 69 -11.48 -19.30 -9.11
N GLN A 70 -10.41 -19.15 -8.33
CA GLN A 70 -9.71 -20.30 -7.73
C GLN A 70 -10.57 -21.01 -6.68
N GLN A 71 -11.39 -20.29 -5.91
CA GLN A 71 -12.32 -20.88 -4.95
C GLN A 71 -13.43 -21.66 -5.66
N ASP A 72 -13.98 -21.11 -6.74
CA ASP A 72 -14.98 -21.75 -7.57
C ASP A 72 -14.46 -23.07 -8.17
N ARG A 73 -13.28 -23.03 -8.80
CA ARG A 73 -12.60 -24.23 -9.32
C ARG A 73 -12.36 -25.29 -8.25
N LYS A 74 -11.95 -24.88 -7.05
CA LYS A 74 -11.75 -25.81 -5.92
C LYS A 74 -13.04 -26.48 -5.47
N ARG A 75 -14.19 -25.78 -5.54
CA ARG A 75 -15.51 -26.36 -5.25
C ARG A 75 -15.91 -27.36 -6.33
N ALA A 76 -15.68 -27.04 -7.60
CA ALA A 76 -16.02 -27.90 -8.73
C ALA A 76 -15.09 -29.12 -8.90
N SER A 77 -13.88 -29.11 -8.32
CA SER A 77 -12.93 -30.24 -8.36
C SER A 77 -12.98 -31.12 -7.11
N GLY A 78 -13.94 -30.89 -6.21
CA GLY A 78 -14.09 -31.60 -4.94
C GLY A 78 -15.23 -32.62 -4.95
N GLU A 79 -15.38 -33.38 -6.04
CA GLU A 79 -16.36 -34.47 -6.21
C GLU A 79 -15.68 -35.75 -6.71
#